data_AF-A0A9X2GN59-F1
#
_entry.id   AF-A0A9X2GN59-F1
#
_cell.length_a   1.000
_cell.length_b   1.000
_cell.length_c   1.000
_cell.angle_alpha   90.00
_cell.angle_beta   90.00
_cell.angle_gamma   90.00
#
_symmetry.space_group_name_H-M   'P 1'
#
loop_
_entity.id
_entity.type
_entity.pdbx_description
1 polymer ?
#
loop_
_entity_poly.entity_id
_entity_poly.type
_entity_poly.pdbx_seq_one_letter_code
_entity_poly.pdbx_strand_id
1 'polypeptide(L)'
;MSEHVISPQTGILGDAYACGCGVVLGGRMAAELHAAENGLCSACLGATEEEVVPGLRRPCNSCVGSGRRREQVTWQLAHAEAEHLITMTVVRGVVAGLDGPFRLSEVADTVRNGLGLPAGRLPVGPRVRDLLLQLQAAGEITMLSAPDEMVGTDMVLYRDPQWQRARTLGL
;
A
#
# COMPACT_ATOMS: atom_id res chain seq x y z
N MET A 1 27.18 16.65 -2.07
CA MET A 1 25.75 16.48 -1.77
C MET A 1 25.67 15.71 -0.47
N SER A 2 25.17 16.33 0.59
CA SER A 2 25.03 15.66 1.88
C SER A 2 23.92 14.61 1.79
N GLU A 3 24.19 13.41 2.26
CA GLU A 3 23.19 12.34 2.33
C GLU A 3 22.21 12.68 3.46
N HIS A 4 20.96 13.01 3.12
CA HIS A 4 19.97 13.47 4.09
C HIS A 4 19.15 12.33 4.72
N VAL A 5 19.56 11.06 4.58
CA VAL A 5 18.85 9.93 5.18
C VAL A 5 18.71 10.15 6.69
N ILE A 6 17.49 10.06 7.19
CA ILE A 6 17.19 10.28 8.61
C ILE A 6 16.94 8.93 9.26
N SER A 7 17.70 8.65 10.31
CA SER A 7 17.62 7.38 11.05
C SER A 7 17.19 7.62 12.49
N PRO A 8 16.37 6.72 13.07
CA PRO A 8 16.09 6.75 14.49
C PRO A 8 17.39 6.56 15.30
N GLN A 9 17.46 7.24 16.43
CA GLN A 9 18.54 7.16 17.40
C GLN A 9 17.99 6.48 18.65
N THR A 10 18.61 5.39 19.08
CA THR A 10 18.27 4.72 20.34
C THR A 10 18.84 5.53 21.50
N GLY A 11 17.97 6.22 22.24
CA GLY A 11 18.32 7.05 23.38
C GLY A 11 17.38 6.85 24.57
N ILE A 12 17.90 7.09 25.78
CA ILE A 12 17.18 6.91 27.06
C ILE A 12 16.06 7.96 27.25
N LEU A 13 16.08 9.05 26.47
CA LEU A 13 15.23 10.23 26.64
C LEU A 13 14.07 10.34 25.62
N GLY A 14 13.74 9.26 24.91
CA GLY A 14 12.67 9.20 23.91
C GLY A 14 13.17 9.05 22.47
N ASP A 15 12.23 8.97 21.51
CA ASP A 15 12.52 8.77 20.09
C ASP A 15 13.22 10.01 19.50
N ALA A 16 14.55 9.97 19.39
CA ALA A 16 15.33 10.97 18.68
C ALA A 16 15.64 10.49 17.26
N TYR A 17 15.86 11.42 16.34
CA TYR A 17 16.27 11.12 14.97
C TYR A 17 17.53 11.91 14.63
N ALA A 18 18.36 11.38 13.76
CA ALA A 18 19.52 12.11 13.22
C ALA A 18 19.49 12.04 11.70
N CYS A 19 19.68 13.19 11.06
CA CYS A 19 19.89 13.27 9.62
C CYS A 19 21.37 13.12 9.30
N GLY A 20 21.72 12.48 8.18
CA GLY A 20 23.11 12.42 7.70
C GLY A 20 23.75 13.79 7.41
N CYS A 21 22.98 14.89 7.42
CA CYS A 21 23.49 16.26 7.41
C CYS A 21 24.03 16.75 8.79
N GLY A 22 23.90 15.96 9.84
CA GLY A 22 24.39 16.26 11.20
C GLY A 22 23.36 16.88 12.15
N VAL A 23 22.13 17.11 11.70
CA VAL A 23 21.06 17.66 12.55
C VAL A 23 20.43 16.56 13.41
N VAL A 24 20.29 16.84 14.71
CA VAL A 24 19.51 16.03 15.65
C VAL A 24 18.08 16.58 15.72
N LEU A 25 17.10 15.69 15.56
CA LEU A 25 15.69 16.01 15.42
C LEU A 25 14.94 15.41 16.61
N GLY A 26 14.37 16.29 17.42
CA GLY A 26 13.66 15.93 18.64
C GLY A 26 12.27 15.37 18.34
N GLY A 27 12.19 14.07 18.05
CA GLY A 27 10.93 13.38 17.80
C GLY A 27 10.58 13.23 16.32
N ARG A 28 9.58 12.38 16.09
CA ARG A 28 9.11 12.00 14.76
C ARG A 28 8.62 13.19 13.94
N MET A 29 7.87 14.11 14.54
CA MET A 29 7.33 15.28 13.84
C MET A 29 8.43 16.20 13.31
N ALA A 30 9.49 16.43 14.09
CA ALA A 30 10.66 17.20 13.64
C ALA A 30 11.39 16.49 12.49
N ALA A 31 11.48 15.16 12.54
CA ALA A 31 12.06 14.36 11.48
C ALA A 31 11.27 14.44 10.17
N GLU A 32 9.94 14.35 10.24
CA GLU A 32 9.05 14.44 9.09
C GLU A 32 9.10 15.82 8.42
N LEU A 33 9.12 16.89 9.22
CA LEU A 33 9.26 18.25 8.72
C LEU A 33 10.62 18.45 8.04
N HIS A 34 11.71 17.99 8.66
CA HIS A 34 13.04 18.08 8.07
C HIS A 34 13.14 17.27 6.77
N ALA A 35 12.57 16.07 6.72
CA ALA A 35 12.49 15.27 5.51
C ALA A 35 11.74 16.02 4.41
N ALA A 36 10.59 16.62 4.74
CA ALA A 36 9.77 17.39 3.83
C ALA A 36 10.54 18.56 3.19
N GLU A 37 11.24 19.34 4.01
CA GLU A 37 12.03 20.50 3.60
C GLU A 37 13.21 20.11 2.69
N ASN A 38 13.74 18.89 2.86
CA ASN A 38 14.88 18.39 2.07
C ASN A 38 14.46 17.47 0.91
N GLY A 39 13.17 17.51 0.51
CA GLY A 39 12.66 16.74 -0.64
C GLY A 39 12.65 15.22 -0.44
N LEU A 40 12.71 14.76 0.81
CA LEU A 40 12.62 13.35 1.19
C LEU A 40 11.18 12.96 1.51
N CYS A 41 10.89 11.68 1.32
CA CYS A 41 9.61 11.11 1.74
C CYS A 41 9.46 11.26 3.26
N SER A 42 8.37 11.87 3.71
CA SER A 42 8.12 12.06 5.15
C SER A 42 7.72 10.76 5.86
N ALA A 43 7.25 9.73 5.14
CA ALA A 43 6.88 8.46 5.74
C ALA A 43 8.12 7.60 6.10
N CYS A 44 9.00 7.33 5.12
CA CYS A 44 10.23 6.58 5.38
C CYS A 44 11.44 7.46 5.75
N LEU A 45 11.26 8.79 5.84
CA LEU A 45 12.32 9.75 6.15
C LEU A 45 13.55 9.65 5.22
N GLY A 46 13.33 9.23 3.98
CA GLY A 46 14.39 8.99 2.98
C GLY A 46 15.02 7.61 3.00
N ALA A 47 14.62 6.72 3.92
CA ALA A 47 15.22 5.39 4.09
C ALA A 47 14.86 4.35 3.01
N THR A 48 13.98 4.70 2.07
CA THR A 48 13.43 3.86 0.97
C THR A 48 12.66 2.61 1.39
N GLU A 49 12.91 2.06 2.56
CA GLU A 49 12.24 0.91 3.14
C GLU A 49 11.59 1.26 4.49
N GLU A 50 10.56 0.49 4.84
CA GLU A 50 9.87 0.55 6.13
C GLU A 50 9.85 -0.85 6.74
N GLU A 51 10.10 -0.93 8.04
CA GLU A 51 9.90 -2.16 8.81
C GLU A 51 8.42 -2.24 9.21
N VAL A 52 7.66 -3.07 8.49
CA VAL A 52 6.19 -3.17 8.67
C VAL A 52 5.87 -3.95 9.94
N VAL A 53 6.66 -4.99 10.20
CA VAL A 53 6.70 -5.77 11.44
C VAL A 53 8.16 -6.14 11.71
N PRO A 54 8.54 -6.47 12.96
CA PRO A 54 9.92 -6.85 13.27
C PRO A 54 10.47 -7.91 12.33
N GLY A 55 11.59 -7.61 11.67
CA GLY A 55 12.26 -8.50 10.72
C GLY A 55 11.72 -8.50 9.29
N LEU A 56 10.62 -7.79 8.99
CA LEU A 56 10.10 -7.63 7.63
C LEU A 56 10.26 -6.18 7.15
N ARG A 57 11.28 -5.96 6.31
CA ARG A 57 11.45 -4.72 5.56
C ARG A 57 10.77 -4.81 4.20
N ARG A 58 10.06 -3.75 3.83
CA ARG A 58 9.43 -3.59 2.52
C ARG A 58 9.73 -2.20 1.97
N PRO A 59 9.74 -2.03 0.64
CA PRO A 59 9.78 -0.70 0.05
C PRO A 59 8.67 0.19 0.63
N CYS A 60 9.00 1.44 0.93
CA CYS A 60 8.05 2.39 1.50
C CYS A 60 6.86 2.57 0.55
N ASN A 61 5.66 2.22 1.01
CA ASN A 61 4.46 2.30 0.18
C ASN A 61 4.06 3.76 -0.12
N SER A 62 4.43 4.69 0.75
CA SER A 62 4.09 6.11 0.57
C SER A 62 4.85 6.77 -0.57
N CYS A 63 6.05 6.29 -0.91
CA CYS A 63 6.89 6.86 -1.98
C CYS A 63 7.36 5.82 -3.00
N VAL A 64 6.73 4.63 -2.99
CA VAL A 64 7.06 3.49 -3.86
C VAL A 64 8.56 3.16 -3.80
N GLY A 65 9.13 3.17 -2.59
CA GLY A 65 10.53 2.86 -2.35
C GLY A 65 11.55 3.88 -2.85
N SER A 66 11.13 5.05 -3.35
CA SER A 66 12.09 6.05 -3.84
C SER A 66 12.83 6.81 -2.74
N GLY A 67 12.24 6.90 -1.54
CA GLY A 67 12.71 7.77 -0.46
C GLY A 67 12.45 9.26 -0.72
N ARG A 68 11.70 9.63 -1.77
CA ARG A 68 11.59 11.02 -2.24
C ARG A 68 10.18 11.59 -2.07
N ARG A 69 10.13 12.90 -1.82
CA ARG A 69 8.88 13.65 -1.61
C ARG A 69 8.05 13.78 -2.89
N ARG A 70 8.69 13.98 -4.04
CA ARG A 70 7.98 14.16 -5.32
C ARG A 70 7.16 12.92 -5.66
N GLU A 71 7.77 11.76 -5.53
CA GLU A 71 7.17 10.45 -5.74
C GLU A 71 6.09 10.19 -4.70
N GLN A 72 6.32 10.58 -3.43
CA GLN A 72 5.29 10.54 -2.39
C GLN A 72 4.03 11.32 -2.77
N VAL A 73 4.19 12.59 -3.18
CA VAL A 73 3.05 13.44 -3.57
C VAL A 73 2.35 12.91 -4.81
N THR A 74 3.12 12.49 -5.83
CA THR A 74 2.57 11.88 -7.05
C THR A 74 1.75 10.65 -6.72
N TRP A 75 2.26 9.79 -5.83
CA TRP A 75 1.58 8.57 -5.42
C TRP A 75 0.32 8.85 -4.61
N GLN A 76 0.34 9.83 -3.70
CA GLN A 76 -0.84 10.26 -2.96
C GLN A 76 -1.94 10.79 -3.87
N LEU A 77 -1.58 11.60 -4.88
CA LEU A 77 -2.53 12.08 -5.88
C LEU A 77 -3.13 10.92 -6.70
N ALA A 78 -2.30 9.99 -7.13
CA ALA A 78 -2.77 8.79 -7.84
C ALA A 78 -3.68 7.91 -6.96
N HIS A 79 -3.41 7.82 -5.66
CA HIS A 79 -4.27 7.10 -4.73
C HIS A 79 -5.64 7.76 -4.60
N ALA A 80 -5.70 9.07 -4.37
CA ALA A 80 -6.95 9.82 -4.29
C ALA A 80 -7.75 9.74 -5.61
N GLU A 81 -7.08 9.83 -6.75
CA GLU A 81 -7.69 9.65 -8.07
C GLU A 81 -8.26 8.24 -8.24
N ALA A 82 -7.53 7.20 -7.82
CA ALA A 82 -8.00 5.82 -7.84
C ALA A 82 -9.23 5.60 -6.94
N GLU A 83 -9.28 6.23 -5.77
CA GLU A 83 -10.47 6.14 -4.90
C GLU A 83 -11.72 6.71 -5.54
N HIS A 84 -11.57 7.80 -6.30
CA HIS A 84 -12.66 8.45 -7.00
C HIS A 84 -13.15 7.66 -8.22
N LEU A 85 -12.22 7.11 -9.03
CA LEU A 85 -12.57 6.40 -10.26
C LEU A 85 -12.96 4.93 -10.02
N ILE A 86 -12.26 4.25 -9.12
CA ILE A 86 -12.44 2.83 -8.82
C ILE A 86 -13.30 2.73 -7.57
N THR A 87 -14.61 2.74 -7.80
CA THR A 87 -15.62 2.69 -6.75
C THR A 87 -16.09 1.26 -6.50
N MET A 88 -16.78 1.06 -5.37
CA MET A 88 -17.43 -0.21 -5.06
C MET A 88 -18.37 -0.68 -6.17
N THR A 89 -19.12 0.24 -6.78
CA THR A 89 -20.04 -0.06 -7.89
C THR A 89 -19.30 -0.62 -9.09
N VAL A 90 -18.14 -0.06 -9.43
CA VAL A 90 -17.30 -0.56 -10.54
C VAL A 90 -16.82 -1.98 -10.24
N VAL A 91 -16.27 -2.22 -9.05
CA VAL A 91 -15.75 -3.55 -8.67
C VAL A 91 -16.86 -4.59 -8.61
N ARG A 92 -18.03 -4.26 -8.03
CA ARG A 92 -19.21 -5.16 -8.06
C ARG A 92 -19.64 -5.48 -9.48
N GLY A 93 -19.66 -4.50 -10.38
CA GLY A 93 -19.99 -4.71 -11.78
C GLY A 93 -19.05 -5.71 -12.47
N VAL A 94 -17.75 -5.59 -12.22
CA VAL A 94 -16.75 -6.55 -12.73
C VAL A 94 -16.99 -7.94 -12.14
N VAL A 95 -17.10 -8.06 -10.81
CA VAL A 95 -17.32 -9.34 -10.12
C VAL A 95 -18.65 -10.01 -10.56
N ALA A 96 -19.68 -9.23 -10.87
CA ALA A 96 -20.95 -9.75 -11.36
C ALA A 96 -20.82 -10.45 -12.74
N GLY A 97 -19.82 -10.08 -13.54
CA GLY A 97 -19.52 -10.71 -14.84
C GLY A 97 -18.63 -11.96 -14.74
N LEU A 98 -18.10 -12.29 -13.55
CA LEU A 98 -17.21 -13.43 -13.36
C LEU A 98 -17.98 -14.62 -12.79
N ASP A 99 -18.04 -15.72 -13.55
CA ASP A 99 -18.85 -16.89 -13.19
C ASP A 99 -18.15 -17.89 -12.27
N GLY A 100 -16.83 -17.98 -12.34
CA GLY A 100 -16.01 -18.87 -11.52
C GLY A 100 -15.20 -18.14 -10.45
N PRO A 101 -14.28 -18.86 -9.78
CA PRO A 101 -13.34 -18.27 -8.86
C PRO A 101 -12.44 -17.28 -9.60
N PHE A 102 -12.32 -16.07 -9.08
CA PHE A 102 -11.57 -14.99 -9.72
C PHE A 102 -10.43 -14.50 -8.84
N ARG A 103 -9.34 -14.07 -9.50
CA ARG A 103 -8.14 -13.59 -8.82
C ARG A 103 -8.12 -12.07 -8.67
N LEU A 104 -7.34 -11.57 -7.71
CA LEU A 104 -7.09 -10.13 -7.55
C LEU A 104 -6.60 -9.52 -8.87
N SER A 105 -5.60 -10.15 -9.49
CA SER A 105 -4.99 -9.70 -10.73
C SER A 105 -5.99 -9.58 -11.88
N GLU A 106 -6.89 -10.56 -12.03
CA GLU A 106 -7.94 -10.58 -13.05
C GLU A 106 -8.92 -9.41 -12.90
N VAL A 107 -9.40 -9.16 -11.67
CA VAL A 107 -10.30 -8.03 -11.39
C VAL A 107 -9.58 -6.71 -11.62
N ALA A 108 -8.33 -6.59 -11.15
CA ALA A 108 -7.53 -5.38 -11.33
C ALA A 108 -7.26 -5.08 -12.81
N ASP A 109 -6.93 -6.09 -13.60
CA ASP A 109 -6.72 -5.94 -15.05
C ASP A 109 -8.01 -5.58 -15.78
N THR A 110 -9.14 -6.17 -15.39
CA THR A 110 -10.45 -5.84 -15.98
C THR A 110 -10.83 -4.38 -15.69
N VAL A 111 -10.65 -3.92 -14.46
CA VAL A 111 -10.88 -2.51 -14.08
C VAL A 111 -9.93 -1.59 -14.85
N ARG A 112 -8.63 -1.90 -14.89
CA ARG A 112 -7.62 -1.11 -15.61
C ARG A 112 -7.96 -0.97 -17.09
N ASN A 113 -8.32 -2.07 -17.74
CA ASN A 113 -8.68 -2.11 -19.16
C ASN A 113 -9.99 -1.34 -19.40
N GLY A 114 -11.00 -1.50 -18.54
CA GLY A 114 -12.27 -0.78 -18.64
C GLY A 114 -12.14 0.73 -18.50
N LEU A 115 -11.15 1.21 -17.73
CA LEU A 115 -10.83 2.63 -17.57
C LEU A 115 -9.83 3.16 -18.62
N GLY A 116 -9.32 2.30 -19.52
CA GLY A 116 -8.33 2.69 -20.53
C GLY A 116 -6.99 3.16 -19.94
N LEU A 117 -6.61 2.66 -18.76
CA LEU A 117 -5.45 3.15 -18.02
C LEU A 117 -4.15 2.42 -18.44
N PRO A 118 -3.05 3.15 -18.71
CA PRO A 118 -1.73 2.55 -18.84
C PRO A 118 -1.29 1.83 -17.56
N ALA A 119 -0.48 0.77 -17.71
CA ALA A 119 0.11 0.09 -16.57
C ALA A 119 0.93 1.06 -15.70
N GLY A 120 0.75 0.98 -14.38
CA GLY A 120 1.45 1.84 -13.42
C GLY A 120 0.92 3.26 -13.27
N ARG A 121 -0.09 3.70 -14.04
CA ARG A 121 -0.65 5.06 -13.92
C ARG A 121 -1.40 5.30 -12.62
N LEU A 122 -2.12 4.28 -12.13
CA LEU A 122 -2.88 4.31 -10.87
C LEU A 122 -2.60 3.05 -10.05
N PRO A 123 -2.75 3.11 -8.71
CA PRO A 123 -2.69 1.95 -7.82
C PRO A 123 -3.94 1.06 -7.93
N VAL A 124 -4.25 0.55 -9.13
CA VAL A 124 -5.46 -0.24 -9.39
C VAL A 124 -5.50 -1.49 -8.52
N GLY A 125 -4.42 -2.27 -8.47
CA GLY A 125 -4.33 -3.50 -7.67
C GLY A 125 -4.64 -3.28 -6.18
N PRO A 126 -3.90 -2.39 -5.48
CA PRO A 126 -4.20 -2.06 -4.09
C PRO A 126 -5.64 -1.61 -3.87
N ARG A 127 -6.17 -0.70 -4.71
CA ARG A 127 -7.54 -0.21 -4.56
C ARG A 127 -8.59 -1.30 -4.76
N VAL A 128 -8.41 -2.15 -5.77
CA VAL A 128 -9.31 -3.28 -6.03
C VAL A 128 -9.27 -4.27 -4.87
N ARG A 129 -8.08 -4.59 -4.34
CA ARG A 129 -7.94 -5.46 -3.17
C ARG A 129 -8.75 -4.94 -1.99
N ASP A 130 -8.63 -3.65 -1.66
CA ASP A 130 -9.32 -3.05 -0.52
C ASP A 130 -10.85 -3.14 -0.68
N LEU A 131 -11.35 -2.96 -1.90
CA LEU A 131 -12.78 -3.12 -2.20
C LEU A 131 -13.24 -4.58 -2.17
N LEU A 132 -12.43 -5.53 -2.64
CA LEU A 132 -12.73 -6.96 -2.53
C LEU A 132 -12.78 -7.41 -1.06
N LEU A 133 -11.87 -6.92 -0.22
CA LEU A 133 -11.92 -7.19 1.22
C LEU A 133 -13.19 -6.63 1.87
N GLN A 134 -13.66 -5.45 1.45
CA GLN A 134 -14.94 -4.90 1.89
C GLN A 134 -16.13 -5.75 1.42
N LEU A 135 -16.14 -6.23 0.16
CA LEU A 135 -17.17 -7.16 -0.33
C LEU A 135 -17.18 -8.47 0.46
N GLN A 136 -16.01 -8.97 0.83
CA GLN A 136 -15.89 -10.16 1.67
C GLN A 136 -16.45 -9.90 3.07
N ALA A 137 -16.12 -8.76 3.69
CA ALA A 137 -16.66 -8.39 4.98
C ALA A 137 -18.18 -8.20 4.96
N ALA A 138 -18.74 -7.78 3.82
CA ALA A 138 -20.19 -7.70 3.59
C ALA A 138 -20.85 -9.05 3.26
N GLY A 139 -20.06 -10.14 3.15
CA GLY A 139 -20.57 -11.47 2.81
C GLY A 139 -20.95 -11.66 1.34
N GLU A 140 -20.58 -10.74 0.45
CA GLU A 140 -20.90 -10.84 -0.99
C GLU A 140 -19.99 -11.84 -1.72
N ILE A 141 -18.75 -12.00 -1.22
CA ILE A 141 -17.74 -12.90 -1.76
C ILE A 141 -17.00 -13.62 -0.62
N THR A 142 -16.37 -14.75 -0.92
CA THR A 142 -15.59 -15.55 0.03
C THR A 142 -14.21 -15.82 -0.55
N MET A 143 -13.16 -15.60 0.25
CA MET A 143 -11.79 -15.94 -0.13
C MET A 143 -11.60 -17.46 -0.12
N LEU A 144 -11.03 -17.99 -1.20
CA LEU A 144 -10.71 -19.42 -1.34
C LEU A 144 -9.23 -19.72 -1.11
N SER A 145 -8.36 -18.72 -1.26
CA SER A 145 -6.92 -18.91 -1.09
C SER A 145 -6.51 -19.15 0.36
N ALA A 146 -5.59 -20.08 0.57
CA ALA A 146 -4.76 -20.10 1.77
C ALA A 146 -3.66 -19.01 1.66
N PRO A 147 -3.13 -18.52 2.80
CA PRO A 147 -1.96 -17.63 2.80
C PRO A 147 -0.78 -18.23 2.04
N ASP A 148 -0.06 -17.42 1.28
CA ASP A 148 1.19 -17.83 0.63
C ASP A 148 2.35 -17.90 1.64
N GLU A 149 2.31 -17.05 2.66
CA GLU A 149 3.36 -16.93 3.66
C GLU A 149 2.78 -16.40 4.98
N MET A 150 3.29 -16.93 6.10
CA MET A 150 3.06 -16.42 7.44
C MET A 150 4.24 -15.53 7.84
N VAL A 151 3.97 -14.31 8.28
CA VAL A 151 4.97 -13.38 8.80
C VAL A 151 4.72 -13.15 10.28
N GLY A 152 5.68 -13.58 11.12
CA GLY A 152 5.50 -13.57 12.58
C GLY A 152 4.40 -14.55 13.00
N THR A 153 3.62 -14.18 14.02
CA THR A 153 2.55 -15.02 14.58
C THR A 153 1.18 -14.78 13.95
N ASP A 154 0.92 -13.55 13.48
CA ASP A 154 -0.46 -13.11 13.21
C ASP A 154 -0.66 -12.50 11.81
N MET A 155 0.41 -12.32 11.02
CA MET A 155 0.31 -11.70 9.71
C MET A 155 0.41 -12.74 8.59
N VAL A 156 -0.47 -12.60 7.60
CA VAL A 156 -0.54 -13.46 6.42
C VAL A 156 -0.28 -12.64 5.17
N LEU A 157 0.49 -13.20 4.23
CA LEU A 157 0.71 -12.61 2.92
C LEU A 157 -0.06 -13.39 1.86
N TYR A 158 -0.80 -12.65 1.05
CA TYR A 158 -1.44 -13.13 -0.17
C TYR A 158 -0.87 -12.34 -1.35
N ARG A 159 -0.30 -13.03 -2.33
CA ARG A 159 0.28 -12.42 -3.54
C ARG A 159 -0.79 -12.15 -4.59
N ASP A 160 -1.60 -13.17 -4.88
CA ASP A 160 -2.71 -13.07 -5.83
C ASP A 160 -3.90 -13.91 -5.34
N PRO A 161 -4.57 -13.46 -4.26
CA PRO A 161 -5.67 -14.20 -3.65
C PRO A 161 -6.83 -14.40 -4.63
N GLN A 162 -7.56 -15.49 -4.41
CA GLN A 162 -8.72 -15.90 -5.19
C GLN A 162 -9.98 -15.83 -4.33
N TRP A 163 -11.07 -15.34 -4.92
CA TRP A 163 -12.39 -15.27 -4.31
C TRP A 163 -13.45 -15.94 -5.17
N GLN A 164 -14.59 -16.21 -4.57
CA GLN A 164 -15.81 -16.67 -5.22
C GLN A 164 -17.01 -15.88 -4.69
N ARG A 165 -18.01 -15.62 -5.54
CA ARG A 165 -19.28 -15.03 -5.08
C ARG A 165 -19.99 -15.95 -4.10
N ALA A 166 -20.45 -15.42 -2.96
CA ALA A 166 -21.10 -16.20 -1.91
C ALA A 166 -22.32 -16.98 -2.43
N ARG A 167 -23.15 -16.33 -3.27
CA ARG A 167 -24.31 -16.95 -3.93
C ARG A 167 -23.99 -18.24 -4.71
N THR A 168 -22.78 -18.34 -5.27
CA THR A 168 -22.35 -19.51 -6.04
C THR A 168 -21.97 -20.68 -5.13
N LEU A 169 -21.64 -20.40 -3.87
CA LEU A 169 -21.32 -21.39 -2.85
C LEU A 169 -22.57 -21.87 -2.08
N GLY A 170 -23.76 -21.31 -2.37
CA GLY A 170 -24.98 -21.58 -1.62
C GLY A 170 -25.00 -20.98 -0.22
N LEU A 171 -24.19 -19.93 0.00
CA LEU A 171 -24.08 -19.15 1.24
C LEU A 171 -24.93 -17.88 1.16
#